data_AF-A0A397DBZ5-F1
#
_entry.id   AF-A0A397DBZ5-F1
#
_cell.length_a   1.000
_cell.length_b   1.000
_cell.length_c   1.000
_cell.angle_alpha   90.00
_cell.angle_beta   90.00
_cell.angle_gamma   90.00
#
_symmetry.space_group_name_H-M   'P 1'
#
loop_
_entity.id
_entity.type
_entity.pdbx_description
1 polymer ?
#
loop_
_entity_poly.entity_id
_entity_poly.type
_entity_poly.pdbx_seq_one_letter_code
_entity_poly.pdbx_strand_id
1 'polypeptide(L)'
;MVATGTSLEDTKLQVKRPFVGTIGELMNLTLSIPIGKTRVHHRIESKNSQTQFMGVQFSTFDLPPGDTLEISSDSNSFTYTGHGPSTRFSDHVHGKSVVIQYTPSHPRAKNARPRTYAGIVVSGILEGFPTSTGREDVCGIQPQWWPNVCNATKFPAAYKNSKSIARLTMDGIKYGTGFLLGCDGYFLTNNHNVNSHATAATLKLEFGAESATCRDPCNAVALGCPGSVVVTGATLVATDKTLDYTLLQLSRANQDLISFFGYVSLRKSPPKLHEPIYVVHHPD
;
A
#
# COMPACT_ATOMS: atom_id res chain seq x y z
N MET A 1 -4.23 42.18 -49.14
CA MET A 1 -4.97 41.32 -48.18
C MET A 1 -3.97 40.39 -47.54
N VAL A 2 -3.65 40.64 -46.28
CA VAL A 2 -2.77 39.80 -45.46
C VAL A 2 -3.68 38.84 -44.71
N ALA A 3 -3.59 37.54 -45.00
CA ALA A 3 -4.22 36.52 -44.19
C ALA A 3 -3.18 36.04 -43.16
N THR A 4 -3.31 36.58 -41.96
CA THR A 4 -2.55 36.19 -40.77
C THR A 4 -2.91 34.77 -40.37
N GLY A 5 -1.91 33.90 -40.26
CA GLY A 5 -2.04 32.57 -39.68
C GLY A 5 -2.43 32.67 -38.21
N THR A 6 -3.50 31.98 -37.83
CA THR A 6 -3.88 31.76 -36.44
C THR A 6 -2.96 30.68 -35.86
N SER A 7 -2.17 31.05 -34.86
CA SER A 7 -1.48 30.09 -34.00
C SER A 7 -2.52 29.23 -33.30
N LEU A 8 -2.34 27.90 -33.37
CA LEU A 8 -2.98 26.98 -32.44
C LEU A 8 -2.51 27.36 -31.03
N GLU A 9 -3.36 28.06 -30.29
CA GLU A 9 -3.18 28.23 -28.85
C GLU A 9 -3.11 26.84 -28.22
N ASP A 10 -2.03 26.60 -27.46
CA ASP A 10 -1.94 25.51 -26.50
C ASP A 10 -3.09 25.66 -25.51
N THR A 11 -4.22 25.03 -25.80
CA THR A 11 -5.28 24.83 -24.83
C THR A 11 -4.68 23.95 -23.74
N LYS A 12 -4.15 24.58 -22.68
CA LYS A 12 -3.76 23.91 -21.44
C LYS A 12 -4.98 23.10 -20.99
N LEU A 13 -5.01 21.81 -21.31
CA LEU A 13 -5.92 20.88 -20.68
C LEU A 13 -5.69 21.08 -19.18
N GLN A 14 -6.69 21.60 -18.50
CA GLN A 14 -6.76 21.57 -17.04
C GLN A 14 -6.91 20.09 -16.68
N VAL A 15 -5.79 19.36 -16.68
CA VAL A 15 -5.73 17.98 -16.20
C VAL A 15 -5.99 18.08 -14.71
N LYS A 16 -7.24 17.84 -14.31
CA LYS A 16 -7.60 17.67 -12.92
C LYS A 16 -6.77 16.49 -12.42
N ARG A 17 -5.87 16.77 -11.48
CA ARG A 17 -4.92 15.77 -10.99
C ARG A 17 -5.71 14.62 -10.35
N PRO A 18 -5.28 13.36 -10.55
CA PRO A 18 -5.87 12.26 -9.83
C PRO A 18 -5.73 12.52 -8.33
N PHE A 19 -6.79 12.21 -7.57
CA PHE A 19 -6.69 12.16 -6.12
C PHE A 19 -5.97 10.86 -5.74
N VAL A 20 -5.25 10.87 -4.61
CA VAL A 20 -4.78 9.62 -4.01
C VAL A 20 -5.99 8.79 -3.65
N GLY A 21 -6.07 7.57 -4.17
CA GLY A 21 -7.07 6.58 -3.79
C GLY A 21 -7.07 6.36 -2.29
N THR A 22 -8.23 6.45 -1.65
CA THR A 22 -8.36 6.24 -0.20
C THR A 22 -9.46 5.24 0.07
N ILE A 23 -9.12 3.96 0.19
CA ILE A 23 -10.09 2.86 0.34
C ILE A 23 -10.59 2.69 1.79
N GLY A 24 -10.80 3.80 2.50
CA GLY A 24 -11.26 3.78 3.87
C GLY A 24 -11.12 5.09 4.61
N GLU A 25 -11.41 5.06 5.90
CA GLU A 25 -11.34 6.19 6.81
C GLU A 25 -10.57 5.83 8.07
N LEU A 26 -9.88 6.84 8.63
CA LEU A 26 -9.25 6.74 9.94
C LEU A 26 -10.15 7.41 10.98
N MET A 27 -10.71 6.60 11.88
CA MET A 27 -11.48 7.07 13.01
C MET A 27 -10.58 7.25 14.24
N ASN A 28 -10.66 8.41 14.88
CA ASN A 28 -9.92 8.66 16.11
C ASN A 28 -10.44 7.78 17.26
N LEU A 29 -9.53 7.07 17.92
CA LEU A 29 -9.81 6.25 19.09
C LEU A 29 -8.58 6.25 19.98
N THR A 30 -8.70 6.67 21.24
CA THR A 30 -7.61 6.51 22.20
C THR A 30 -7.85 5.29 23.07
N LEU A 31 -7.02 4.26 22.91
CA LEU A 31 -7.03 3.06 23.73
C LEU A 31 -5.61 2.76 24.22
N SER A 32 -5.40 2.85 25.53
CA SER A 32 -4.14 2.46 26.17
C SER A 32 -4.22 1.00 26.60
N ILE A 33 -3.26 0.19 26.15
CA ILE A 33 -3.19 -1.23 26.50
C ILE A 33 -2.11 -1.38 27.57
N PRO A 34 -2.48 -1.75 28.81
CA PRO A 34 -1.50 -1.88 29.88
C PRO A 34 -0.57 -3.06 29.60
N ILE A 35 0.73 -2.80 29.54
CA ILE A 35 1.75 -3.85 29.46
C ILE A 35 2.08 -4.37 30.86
N GLY A 36 2.19 -5.69 31.01
CA GLY A 36 2.26 -6.31 32.33
C GLY A 36 2.30 -7.83 32.29
N LYS A 37 1.87 -8.47 33.38
CA LYS A 37 1.86 -9.95 33.52
C LYS A 37 0.61 -10.62 32.95
N THR A 38 -0.43 -9.84 32.70
CA THR A 38 -1.73 -10.35 32.25
C THR A 38 -1.90 -10.13 30.76
N ARG A 39 -2.48 -11.13 30.10
CA ARG A 39 -2.97 -10.98 28.73
C ARG A 39 -4.12 -9.97 28.72
N VAL A 40 -4.14 -9.11 27.71
CA VAL A 40 -5.20 -8.11 27.49
C VAL A 40 -5.83 -8.35 26.14
N HIS A 41 -7.15 -8.19 26.04
CA HIS A 41 -7.92 -8.47 24.85
C HIS A 41 -9.02 -7.41 24.68
N HIS A 42 -9.07 -6.81 23.49
CA HIS A 42 -10.14 -5.91 23.06
C HIS A 42 -10.66 -6.34 21.70
N ARG A 43 -11.98 -6.34 21.53
CA ARG A 43 -12.64 -6.52 20.23
C ARG A 43 -13.37 -5.24 19.88
N ILE A 44 -13.13 -4.75 18.66
CA ILE A 44 -13.79 -3.58 18.10
C ILE A 44 -14.53 -4.04 16.85
N GLU A 45 -15.79 -3.67 16.74
CA GLU A 45 -16.63 -3.97 15.57
C GLU A 45 -17.04 -2.67 14.89
N SER A 46 -16.89 -2.63 13.57
CA SER A 46 -17.35 -1.52 12.75
C SER A 46 -18.87 -1.45 12.76
N LYS A 47 -19.40 -0.23 12.85
CA LYS A 47 -20.83 0.06 12.68
C LYS A 47 -21.20 0.28 11.21
N ASN A 48 -20.22 0.47 10.34
CA ASN A 48 -20.43 0.66 8.92
C ASN A 48 -20.60 -0.70 8.23
N SER A 49 -21.73 -0.90 7.57
CA SER A 49 -22.05 -2.14 6.86
C SER A 49 -21.20 -2.37 5.60
N GLN A 50 -20.53 -1.33 5.11
CA GLN A 50 -19.66 -1.39 3.94
C GLN A 50 -18.21 -1.77 4.29
N THR A 51 -17.87 -1.87 5.58
CA THR A 51 -16.50 -2.21 6.02
C THR A 51 -16.12 -3.62 5.57
N GLN A 52 -15.05 -3.70 4.78
CA GLN A 52 -14.47 -4.93 4.26
C GLN A 52 -13.20 -5.35 4.96
N PHE A 53 -12.45 -4.40 5.54
CA PHE A 53 -11.26 -4.68 6.33
C PHE A 53 -11.08 -3.61 7.42
N MET A 54 -10.27 -3.94 8.42
CA MET A 54 -9.94 -3.03 9.52
C MET A 54 -8.44 -3.02 9.80
N GLY A 55 -7.97 -1.93 10.41
CA GLY A 55 -6.58 -1.80 10.87
C GLY A 55 -6.48 -0.88 12.08
N VAL A 56 -5.30 -0.78 12.65
CA VAL A 56 -5.04 -0.03 13.88
C VAL A 56 -3.91 0.95 13.66
N GLN A 57 -4.11 2.20 14.09
CA GLN A 57 -3.05 3.20 14.17
C GLN A 57 -2.52 3.28 15.61
N PHE A 58 -1.19 3.28 15.74
CA PHE A 58 -0.49 3.42 17.01
C PHE A 58 0.15 4.80 17.14
N SER A 59 -0.08 5.49 18.26
CA SER A 59 0.72 6.66 18.62
C SER A 59 1.96 6.27 19.44
N THR A 60 1.88 5.14 20.16
CA THR A 60 3.00 4.56 20.93
C THR A 60 2.97 3.04 20.78
N PHE A 61 4.13 2.44 20.54
CA PHE A 61 4.31 1.00 20.53
C PHE A 61 5.73 0.67 21.03
N ASP A 62 5.82 0.11 22.22
CA ASP A 62 7.09 -0.30 22.82
C ASP A 62 6.84 -1.47 23.77
N LEU A 63 7.18 -2.67 23.30
CA LEU A 63 6.96 -3.92 24.00
C LEU A 63 8.26 -4.50 24.58
N PRO A 64 8.21 -5.08 25.79
CA PRO A 64 9.30 -5.86 26.32
C PRO A 64 9.69 -7.04 25.42
N PRO A 65 10.97 -7.47 25.42
CA PRO A 65 11.40 -8.66 24.69
C PRO A 65 10.56 -9.90 25.01
N GLY A 66 10.03 -10.52 23.96
CA GLY A 66 9.17 -11.71 24.05
C GLY A 66 7.68 -11.42 24.20
N ASP A 67 7.30 -10.21 24.60
CA ASP A 67 5.89 -9.80 24.62
C ASP A 67 5.41 -9.58 23.18
N THR A 68 4.14 -9.90 22.91
CA THR A 68 3.54 -9.80 21.58
C THR A 68 2.23 -9.00 21.60
N LEU A 69 1.95 -8.33 20.49
CA LEU A 69 0.62 -7.82 20.17
C LEU A 69 0.13 -8.53 18.91
N GLU A 70 -1.00 -9.22 18.99
CA GLU A 70 -1.69 -9.77 17.82
C GLU A 70 -2.86 -8.86 17.45
N ILE A 71 -2.93 -8.52 16.17
CA ILE A 71 -4.09 -7.88 15.53
C ILE A 71 -4.73 -8.93 14.65
N SER A 72 -5.98 -9.30 14.92
CA SER A 72 -6.66 -10.39 14.21
C SER A 72 -8.10 -10.07 13.85
N SER A 73 -8.62 -10.80 12.88
CA SER A 73 -10.05 -10.97 12.64
C SER A 73 -10.37 -12.46 12.62
N ASP A 74 -11.59 -12.80 12.19
CA ASP A 74 -12.01 -14.20 12.04
C ASP A 74 -11.32 -14.90 10.84
N SER A 75 -10.61 -14.15 9.99
CA SER A 75 -10.00 -14.68 8.75
C SER A 75 -8.48 -14.61 8.70
N ASN A 76 -7.85 -13.61 9.33
CA ASN A 76 -6.40 -13.45 9.33
C ASN A 76 -5.88 -12.75 10.60
N SER A 77 -4.59 -12.91 10.88
CA SER A 77 -3.92 -12.23 11.98
C SER A 77 -2.48 -11.82 11.66
N PHE A 78 -2.02 -10.80 12.38
CA PHE A 78 -0.65 -10.26 12.31
C PHE A 78 -0.12 -10.06 13.72
N THR A 79 1.12 -10.51 13.95
CA THR A 79 1.78 -10.40 15.25
C THR A 79 2.93 -9.39 15.19
N TYR A 80 2.98 -8.51 16.19
CA TYR A 80 3.96 -7.45 16.34
C TYR A 80 4.72 -7.60 17.66
N THR A 81 5.98 -7.16 17.66
CA THR A 81 6.89 -7.19 18.82
C THR A 81 7.76 -5.93 18.86
N GLY A 82 8.48 -5.71 19.97
CA GLY A 82 9.44 -4.62 20.10
C GLY A 82 8.78 -3.24 19.89
N HIS A 83 9.28 -2.47 18.93
CA HIS A 83 8.77 -1.12 18.60
C HIS A 83 7.60 -1.11 17.60
N GLY A 84 7.08 -2.28 17.24
CA GLY A 84 5.94 -2.41 16.34
C GLY A 84 6.26 -2.04 14.88
N PRO A 85 5.22 -1.82 14.07
CA PRO A 85 5.41 -1.48 12.66
C PRO A 85 5.98 -0.06 12.52
N SER A 86 7.01 0.11 11.69
CA SER A 86 7.61 1.44 11.40
C SER A 86 6.60 2.42 10.80
N THR A 87 5.58 1.90 10.12
CA THR A 87 4.47 2.68 9.55
C THR A 87 3.55 3.28 10.61
N ARG A 88 3.62 2.80 11.86
CA ARG A 88 2.64 3.07 12.94
C ARG A 88 1.23 2.57 12.65
N PHE A 89 1.05 1.80 11.58
CA PHE A 89 -0.21 1.15 11.24
C PHE A 89 -0.03 -0.36 11.22
N SER A 90 -1.00 -1.10 11.76
CA SER A 90 -1.06 -2.54 11.54
C SER A 90 -1.31 -2.84 10.06
N ASP A 91 -0.92 -4.02 9.62
CA ASP A 91 -1.53 -4.69 8.47
C ASP A 91 -3.04 -4.87 8.67
N HIS A 92 -3.75 -5.02 7.55
CA HIS A 92 -5.22 -5.07 7.52
C HIS A 92 -5.76 -6.46 7.78
N VAL A 93 -6.69 -6.54 8.71
CA VAL A 93 -7.46 -7.75 8.95
C VAL A 93 -8.79 -7.68 8.20
N HIS A 94 -9.21 -8.75 7.53
CA HIS A 94 -10.43 -8.73 6.74
C HIS A 94 -11.66 -8.90 7.61
N GLY A 95 -12.75 -8.26 7.18
CA GLY A 95 -14.03 -8.25 7.87
C GLY A 95 -14.28 -6.95 8.64
N LYS A 96 -15.37 -6.97 9.39
CA LYS A 96 -15.92 -5.81 10.13
C LYS A 96 -15.56 -5.81 11.61
N SER A 97 -14.57 -6.61 12.02
CA SER A 97 -14.12 -6.68 13.39
C SER A 97 -12.61 -6.83 13.47
N VAL A 98 -12.00 -6.12 14.41
CA VAL A 98 -10.59 -6.25 14.77
C VAL A 98 -10.47 -6.62 16.24
N VAL A 99 -9.65 -7.61 16.51
CA VAL A 99 -9.26 -8.06 17.83
C VAL A 99 -7.82 -7.62 18.09
N ILE A 100 -7.60 -6.97 19.23
CA ILE A 100 -6.31 -6.49 19.68
C ILE A 100 -5.94 -7.27 20.94
N GLN A 101 -4.91 -8.10 20.84
CA GLN A 101 -4.52 -9.02 21.90
C GLN A 101 -3.05 -8.86 22.28
N TYR A 102 -2.80 -8.33 23.48
CA TYR A 102 -1.46 -8.29 24.06
C TYR A 102 -1.20 -9.55 24.88
N THR A 103 -0.08 -10.22 24.64
CA THR A 103 0.34 -11.42 25.36
C THR A 103 1.75 -11.24 25.95
N PRO A 104 1.92 -11.35 27.27
CA PRO A 104 3.23 -11.28 27.90
C PRO A 104 3.98 -12.62 27.84
N SER A 105 5.29 -12.53 27.64
CA SER A 105 6.21 -13.66 27.80
C SER A 105 6.45 -13.98 29.28
N HIS A 106 6.42 -15.27 29.64
CA HIS A 106 6.85 -15.78 30.93
C HIS A 106 8.11 -16.63 30.71
N PRO A 107 9.29 -16.34 31.33
CA PRO A 107 9.52 -15.61 32.58
C PRO A 107 10.46 -14.39 32.43
N ARG A 108 10.05 -13.21 32.92
CA ARG A 108 10.99 -12.10 33.14
C ARG A 108 12.08 -12.58 34.12
N ALA A 109 13.33 -12.63 33.67
CA ALA A 109 14.46 -12.99 34.53
C ALA A 109 14.40 -12.16 35.81
N LYS A 110 14.49 -12.80 36.98
CA LYS A 110 14.44 -12.16 38.31
C LYS A 110 15.47 -11.02 38.48
N ASN A 111 16.47 -10.97 37.59
CA ASN A 111 17.61 -10.05 37.61
C ASN A 111 17.67 -9.10 36.39
N ALA A 112 16.61 -9.02 35.56
CA ALA A 112 16.58 -8.04 34.49
C ALA A 112 16.46 -6.63 35.09
N ARG A 113 17.40 -5.72 34.75
CA ARG A 113 17.29 -4.31 35.13
C ARG A 113 15.92 -3.78 34.71
N PRO A 114 15.23 -2.98 35.53
CA PRO A 114 13.94 -2.40 35.15
C PRO A 114 14.16 -1.46 33.97
N ARG A 115 13.90 -1.97 32.75
CA ARG A 115 13.63 -1.11 31.59
C ARG A 115 12.17 -0.73 31.64
N THR A 116 11.91 0.57 31.63
CA THR A 116 10.57 1.14 31.44
C THR A 116 10.27 1.10 29.95
N TYR A 117 9.24 0.34 29.58
CA TYR A 117 8.71 0.32 28.21
C TYR A 117 7.48 1.22 28.14
N ALA A 118 7.33 1.95 27.03
CA ALA A 118 6.24 2.92 26.88
C ALA A 118 4.85 2.27 26.71
N GLY A 119 4.78 0.98 26.37
CA GLY A 119 3.54 0.25 26.20
C GLY A 119 2.90 0.47 24.83
N ILE A 120 1.58 0.29 24.74
CA ILE A 120 0.84 0.45 23.48
C ILE A 120 -0.26 1.50 23.69
N VAL A 121 -0.29 2.49 22.80
CA VAL A 121 -1.39 3.43 22.68
C VAL A 121 -1.89 3.40 21.25
N VAL A 122 -3.12 2.92 21.09
CA VAL A 122 -3.89 3.03 19.86
C VAL A 122 -4.46 4.44 19.79
N SER A 123 -4.26 5.12 18.66
CA SER A 123 -4.77 6.47 18.39
C SER A 123 -5.90 6.50 17.36
N GLY A 124 -6.10 5.41 16.62
CA GLY A 124 -7.20 5.30 15.69
C GLY A 124 -7.45 3.90 15.16
N ILE A 125 -8.63 3.74 14.58
CA ILE A 125 -9.06 2.54 13.87
C ILE A 125 -9.26 2.91 12.41
N LEU A 126 -8.65 2.12 11.54
CA LEU A 126 -8.85 2.20 10.10
C LEU A 126 -10.05 1.32 9.77
N GLU A 127 -11.05 1.88 9.09
CA GLU A 127 -12.14 1.13 8.48
C GLU A 127 -12.02 1.23 6.98
N GLY A 128 -11.78 0.09 6.35
CA GLY A 128 -11.62 -0.04 4.92
C GLY A 128 -12.94 -0.36 4.24
N PHE A 129 -13.30 0.42 3.24
CA PHE A 129 -14.46 0.17 2.40
C PHE A 129 -14.10 0.53 0.97
N PRO A 130 -14.65 -0.18 -0.04
CA PRO A 130 -14.39 0.15 -1.43
C PRO A 130 -15.01 1.53 -1.71
N THR A 131 -14.18 2.56 -1.64
CA THR A 131 -14.52 3.87 -2.17
C THR A 131 -14.28 3.81 -3.66
N SER A 132 -15.30 3.49 -4.45
CA SER A 132 -15.24 3.97 -5.84
C SER A 132 -15.29 5.49 -5.76
N THR A 133 -14.15 6.18 -5.71
CA THR A 133 -14.05 7.65 -5.61
C THR A 133 -14.51 8.36 -6.90
N GLY A 134 -15.41 7.74 -7.65
CA GLY A 134 -15.61 7.99 -9.06
C GLY A 134 -14.92 6.91 -9.89
N ARG A 135 -15.30 6.87 -11.17
CA ARG A 135 -14.65 6.05 -12.18
C ARG A 135 -13.15 6.40 -12.14
N GLU A 136 -12.28 5.48 -11.75
CA GLU A 136 -10.89 5.56 -12.20
C GLU A 136 -10.97 5.43 -13.71
N ASP A 137 -10.94 6.58 -14.39
CA ASP A 137 -11.43 6.74 -15.76
C ASP A 137 -10.70 5.80 -16.72
N VAL A 138 -11.36 4.70 -17.06
CA VAL A 138 -11.10 3.99 -18.30
C VAL A 138 -11.89 4.74 -19.38
N CYS A 139 -11.25 5.12 -20.48
CA CYS A 139 -11.94 5.64 -21.65
C CYS A 139 -12.95 4.59 -22.18
N GLY A 140 -14.23 4.69 -21.82
CA GLY A 140 -15.26 3.76 -22.29
C GLY A 140 -16.49 3.65 -21.38
N ILE A 141 -17.53 2.97 -21.85
CA ILE A 141 -18.81 2.78 -21.14
C ILE A 141 -18.76 1.60 -20.14
N GLN A 142 -17.81 0.67 -20.31
CA GLN A 142 -17.62 -0.51 -19.46
C GLN A 142 -16.23 -0.49 -18.82
N PRO A 143 -16.06 -0.98 -17.58
CA PRO A 143 -14.74 -1.19 -17.01
C PRO A 143 -13.93 -2.14 -17.91
N GLN A 144 -12.81 -1.65 -18.47
CA GLN A 144 -11.87 -2.48 -19.24
C GLN A 144 -10.69 -2.96 -18.39
N TRP A 145 -10.87 -3.09 -17.07
CA TRP A 145 -9.90 -3.78 -16.25
C TRP A 145 -10.25 -5.26 -16.22
N TRP A 146 -9.22 -6.09 -16.29
CA TRP A 146 -9.34 -7.54 -16.31
C TRP A 146 -8.15 -8.12 -15.54
N PRO A 147 -8.34 -9.14 -14.68
CA PRO A 147 -7.24 -9.71 -13.91
C PRO A 147 -6.06 -10.08 -14.81
N ASN A 148 -4.88 -9.56 -14.48
CA ASN A 148 -3.72 -9.60 -15.38
C ASN A 148 -3.24 -11.03 -15.68
N VAL A 149 -3.47 -11.99 -14.77
CA VAL A 149 -3.24 -13.43 -14.98
C VAL A 149 -3.91 -13.99 -16.25
N CYS A 150 -5.03 -13.41 -16.68
CA CYS A 150 -5.73 -13.85 -17.89
C CYS A 150 -5.06 -13.39 -19.18
N ASN A 151 -4.20 -12.38 -19.10
CA ASN A 151 -3.43 -11.88 -20.21
C ASN A 151 -2.10 -12.64 -20.39
N ALA A 152 -1.75 -13.55 -19.47
CA ALA A 152 -0.47 -14.25 -19.46
C ALA A 152 -0.16 -14.98 -20.79
N THR A 153 -1.13 -15.68 -21.35
CA THR A 153 -0.95 -16.42 -22.62
C THR A 153 -1.00 -15.50 -23.83
N LYS A 154 -1.86 -14.48 -23.82
CA LYS A 154 -2.08 -13.58 -24.97
C LYS A 154 -0.97 -12.55 -25.11
N PHE A 155 -0.43 -12.06 -23.99
CA PHE A 155 0.58 -11.02 -23.92
C PHE A 155 1.71 -11.39 -22.94
N PRO A 156 2.47 -12.47 -23.21
CA PRO A 156 3.44 -13.02 -22.25
C PRO A 156 4.55 -12.04 -21.86
N ALA A 157 4.98 -11.16 -22.77
CA ALA A 157 5.97 -10.13 -22.47
C ALA A 157 5.43 -9.05 -21.52
N ALA A 158 4.20 -8.57 -21.76
CA ALA A 158 3.55 -7.60 -20.88
C ALA A 158 3.29 -8.21 -19.48
N TYR A 159 2.84 -9.46 -19.44
CA TYR A 159 2.63 -10.21 -18.20
C TYR A 159 3.93 -10.48 -17.43
N LYS A 160 5.04 -10.72 -18.13
CA LYS A 160 6.35 -10.81 -17.47
C LYS A 160 6.75 -9.48 -16.86
N ASN A 161 6.60 -8.38 -17.61
CA ASN A 161 6.95 -7.03 -17.14
C ASN A 161 6.06 -6.58 -15.97
N SER A 162 4.79 -7.01 -15.94
CA SER A 162 3.86 -6.63 -14.88
C SER A 162 4.28 -7.12 -13.50
N LYS A 163 5.15 -8.12 -13.41
CA LYS A 163 5.68 -8.61 -12.12
C LYS A 163 6.50 -7.54 -11.38
N SER A 164 7.05 -6.57 -12.10
CA SER A 164 7.78 -5.43 -11.53
C SER A 164 6.89 -4.36 -10.87
N ILE A 165 5.57 -4.50 -10.97
CA ILE A 165 4.58 -3.55 -10.46
C ILE A 165 4.20 -3.94 -9.04
N ALA A 166 4.09 -2.95 -8.16
CA ALA A 166 3.66 -3.13 -6.77
C ALA A 166 2.43 -2.30 -6.45
N ARG A 167 1.57 -2.88 -5.61
CA ARG A 167 0.54 -2.15 -4.88
C ARG A 167 1.21 -1.35 -3.77
N LEU A 168 0.82 -0.10 -3.64
CA LEU A 168 1.34 0.81 -2.62
C LEU A 168 0.32 0.96 -1.50
N THR A 169 0.81 0.98 -0.26
CA THR A 169 0.00 1.39 0.89
C THR A 169 0.73 2.46 1.67
N MET A 170 0.05 3.58 1.86
CA MET A 170 0.53 4.77 2.55
C MET A 170 -0.47 5.12 3.66
N ASP A 171 0.03 5.55 4.81
CA ASP A 171 -0.81 5.96 5.95
C ASP A 171 -1.92 4.96 6.34
N GLY A 172 -1.70 3.67 6.09
CA GLY A 172 -2.65 2.60 6.35
C GLY A 172 -3.88 2.54 5.42
N ILE A 173 -4.32 3.61 4.79
CA ILE A 173 -5.57 3.63 3.99
C ILE A 173 -5.45 4.26 2.60
N LYS A 174 -4.30 4.85 2.26
CA LYS A 174 -4.07 5.41 0.93
C LYS A 174 -3.37 4.40 0.05
N TYR A 175 -3.79 4.32 -1.21
CA TYR A 175 -3.29 3.33 -2.15
C TYR A 175 -2.82 3.98 -3.44
N GLY A 176 -2.02 3.20 -4.15
CA GLY A 176 -1.49 3.60 -5.43
C GLY A 176 -0.76 2.45 -6.08
N THR A 177 -0.17 2.76 -7.21
CA THR A 177 0.64 1.82 -7.99
C THR A 177 2.02 2.43 -8.24
N GLY A 178 3.04 1.59 -8.35
CA GLY A 178 4.31 1.97 -8.94
C GLY A 178 5.05 0.76 -9.49
N PHE A 179 6.24 0.96 -10.01
CA PHE A 179 7.01 -0.10 -10.64
C PHE A 179 8.52 0.05 -10.51
N LEU A 180 9.22 -1.08 -10.49
CA LEU A 180 10.69 -1.13 -10.50
C LEU A 180 11.24 -0.65 -11.84
N LEU A 181 12.21 0.26 -11.78
CA LEU A 181 12.82 0.90 -12.93
C LEU A 181 14.33 0.62 -12.98
N GLY A 182 14.77 -0.15 -13.97
CA GLY A 182 16.17 -0.57 -14.08
C GLY A 182 16.61 -1.53 -12.95
N CYS A 183 17.91 -1.86 -12.94
CA CYS A 183 18.45 -2.92 -12.07
C CYS A 183 18.97 -2.44 -10.71
N ASP A 184 18.95 -1.13 -10.43
CA ASP A 184 19.58 -0.53 -9.23
C ASP A 184 18.58 -0.22 -8.10
N GLY A 185 17.42 -0.90 -8.13
CA GLY A 185 16.39 -0.78 -7.10
C GLY A 185 15.63 0.54 -7.13
N TYR A 186 15.63 1.25 -8.25
CA TYR A 186 14.77 2.42 -8.41
C TYR A 186 13.31 1.99 -8.56
N PHE A 187 12.41 2.80 -8.02
CA PHE A 187 10.98 2.57 -8.06
C PHE A 187 10.26 3.87 -8.41
N LEU A 188 9.42 3.85 -9.43
CA LEU A 188 8.69 5.03 -9.91
C LEU A 188 7.22 4.94 -9.51
N THR A 189 6.68 6.03 -8.97
CA THR A 189 5.25 6.24 -8.69
C THR A 189 4.90 7.72 -8.88
N ASN A 190 3.70 8.12 -8.48
CA ASN A 190 3.23 9.49 -8.58
C ASN A 190 3.65 10.37 -7.39
N ASN A 191 3.78 11.67 -7.61
CA ASN A 191 4.03 12.65 -6.55
C ASN A 191 2.86 12.71 -5.57
N HIS A 192 1.62 12.66 -6.06
CA HIS A 192 0.46 12.70 -5.18
C HIS A 192 0.44 11.54 -4.17
N ASN A 193 0.95 10.37 -4.55
CA ASN A 193 1.12 9.22 -3.65
C ASN A 193 2.24 9.46 -2.64
N VAL A 194 3.44 9.79 -3.12
CA VAL A 194 4.64 9.95 -2.28
C VAL A 194 5.31 11.28 -2.57
N ASN A 195 5.14 12.27 -1.69
CA ASN A 195 5.69 13.62 -1.86
C ASN A 195 6.69 14.01 -0.76
N SER A 196 7.02 13.10 0.16
CA SER A 196 7.87 13.42 1.31
C SER A 196 8.76 12.24 1.70
N HIS A 197 9.89 12.55 2.36
CA HIS A 197 10.76 11.52 2.93
C HIS A 197 10.05 10.70 4.02
N ALA A 198 9.14 11.31 4.79
CA ALA A 198 8.40 10.62 5.84
C ALA A 198 7.47 9.54 5.24
N THR A 199 6.72 9.88 4.20
CA THR A 199 5.87 8.92 3.47
C THR A 199 6.72 7.84 2.80
N ALA A 200 7.86 8.20 2.19
CA ALA A 200 8.75 7.22 1.58
C ALA A 200 9.33 6.22 2.61
N ALA A 201 9.67 6.67 3.82
CA ALA A 201 10.23 5.84 4.87
C ALA A 201 9.24 4.82 5.45
N THR A 202 7.93 5.09 5.35
CA THR A 202 6.85 4.22 5.86
C THR A 202 6.02 3.58 4.76
N LEU A 203 6.35 3.82 3.48
CA LEU A 203 5.67 3.24 2.34
C LEU A 203 5.77 1.71 2.38
N LYS A 204 4.63 1.02 2.24
CA LYS A 204 4.62 -0.42 1.94
C LYS A 204 4.51 -0.61 0.44
N LEU A 205 5.40 -1.43 -0.12
CA LEU A 205 5.38 -1.86 -1.51
C LEU A 205 5.11 -3.37 -1.54
N GLU A 206 3.93 -3.75 -1.98
CA GLU A 206 3.45 -5.11 -2.03
C GLU A 206 3.54 -5.64 -3.47
N PHE A 207 4.48 -6.56 -3.67
CA PHE A 207 4.73 -7.19 -4.96
C PHE A 207 4.00 -8.53 -5.08
N GLY A 208 3.59 -8.86 -6.30
CA GLY A 208 2.86 -10.10 -6.58
C GLY A 208 1.41 -10.11 -6.08
N ALA A 209 0.85 -8.95 -5.71
CA ALA A 209 -0.57 -8.81 -5.42
C ALA A 209 -1.39 -8.99 -6.70
N GLU A 210 -1.69 -10.25 -7.02
CA GLU A 210 -2.39 -10.69 -8.22
C GLU A 210 -3.18 -11.96 -7.88
N SER A 211 -4.33 -12.14 -8.51
CA SER A 211 -5.13 -13.35 -8.34
C SER A 211 -4.47 -14.58 -8.96
N ALA A 212 -4.66 -15.75 -8.35
CA ALA A 212 -4.16 -17.01 -8.91
C ALA A 212 -4.89 -17.40 -10.21
N THR A 213 -6.15 -16.99 -10.36
CA THR A 213 -6.97 -17.25 -11.54
C THR A 213 -7.77 -16.02 -11.97
N CYS A 214 -8.32 -16.08 -13.19
CA CYS A 214 -9.15 -15.02 -13.76
C CYS A 214 -10.43 -14.69 -12.99
N ARG A 215 -10.95 -15.67 -12.23
CA ARG A 215 -12.22 -15.56 -11.52
C ARG A 215 -12.02 -15.85 -10.03
N ASP A 216 -10.82 -15.59 -9.53
CA ASP A 216 -10.52 -15.76 -8.13
C ASP A 216 -11.44 -14.86 -7.29
N PRO A 217 -12.10 -15.38 -6.24
CA PRO A 217 -12.93 -14.58 -5.36
C PRO A 217 -12.20 -13.37 -4.75
N CYS A 218 -10.87 -13.44 -4.60
CA CYS A 218 -10.07 -12.33 -4.09
C CYS A 218 -10.18 -11.05 -4.94
N ASN A 219 -10.51 -11.18 -6.24
CA ASN A 219 -10.72 -10.05 -7.14
C ASN A 219 -11.95 -9.21 -6.78
N ALA A 220 -12.89 -9.74 -6.00
CA ALA A 220 -14.11 -9.04 -5.59
C ALA A 220 -13.96 -8.30 -4.26
N VAL A 221 -12.78 -8.36 -3.63
CA VAL A 221 -12.50 -7.79 -2.32
C VAL A 221 -11.35 -6.80 -2.47
N ALA A 222 -11.52 -5.58 -1.96
CA ALA A 222 -10.42 -4.61 -1.93
C ALA A 222 -9.24 -5.20 -1.15
N LEU A 223 -8.04 -5.15 -1.74
CA LEU A 223 -6.83 -5.82 -1.22
C LEU A 223 -6.92 -7.34 -1.09
N GLY A 224 -7.98 -7.97 -1.60
CA GLY A 224 -8.30 -9.36 -1.32
C GLY A 224 -7.24 -10.35 -1.80
N CYS A 225 -6.52 -10.01 -2.88
CA CYS A 225 -5.39 -10.81 -3.36
C CYS A 225 -4.10 -10.29 -2.71
N PRO A 226 -3.53 -11.01 -1.73
CA PRO A 226 -2.29 -10.61 -1.08
C PRO A 226 -1.09 -10.82 -2.01
N GLY A 227 -0.12 -9.93 -1.90
CA GLY A 227 1.19 -10.09 -2.50
C GLY A 227 2.04 -11.12 -1.78
N SER A 228 3.01 -11.68 -2.50
CA SER A 228 3.95 -12.65 -1.94
C SER A 228 5.11 -12.00 -1.18
N VAL A 229 5.39 -10.73 -1.45
CA VAL A 229 6.45 -9.96 -0.78
C VAL A 229 5.98 -8.55 -0.49
N VAL A 230 6.14 -8.11 0.76
CA VAL A 230 5.95 -6.72 1.16
C VAL A 230 7.29 -6.18 1.64
N VAL A 231 7.78 -5.12 1.00
CA VAL A 231 8.91 -4.35 1.50
C VAL A 231 8.42 -3.03 2.08
N THR A 232 9.04 -2.58 3.17
CA THR A 232 8.70 -1.31 3.81
C THR A 232 9.88 -0.34 3.72
N GLY A 233 9.57 0.90 3.35
CA GLY A 233 10.52 1.99 3.31
C GLY A 233 11.31 2.07 2.01
N ALA A 234 11.53 3.30 1.57
CA ALA A 234 12.36 3.68 0.45
C ALA A 234 13.01 5.05 0.69
N THR A 235 14.09 5.32 -0.03
CA THR A 235 14.70 6.66 -0.05
C THR A 235 14.06 7.49 -1.16
N LEU A 236 13.59 8.69 -0.84
CA LEU A 236 13.13 9.65 -1.84
C LEU A 236 14.33 10.23 -2.60
N VAL A 237 14.39 10.01 -3.91
CA VAL A 237 15.49 10.46 -4.78
C VAL A 237 15.12 11.74 -5.51
N ALA A 238 13.94 11.76 -6.13
CA ALA A 238 13.43 12.92 -6.85
C ALA A 238 11.90 12.92 -6.82
N THR A 239 11.30 14.10 -6.84
CA THR A 239 9.85 14.23 -6.95
C THR A 239 9.49 15.55 -7.60
N ASP A 240 8.49 15.55 -8.47
CA ASP A 240 7.99 16.75 -9.13
C ASP A 240 6.47 16.77 -9.09
N LYS A 241 5.94 17.83 -8.48
CA LYS A 241 4.50 18.01 -8.33
C LYS A 241 3.81 18.37 -9.65
N THR A 242 4.48 19.04 -10.58
CA THR A 242 3.90 19.45 -11.88
C THR A 242 3.79 18.27 -12.83
N LEU A 243 4.82 17.43 -12.87
CA LEU A 243 4.88 16.22 -13.70
C LEU A 243 4.26 15.00 -13.02
N ASP A 244 3.91 15.13 -11.74
CA ASP A 244 3.29 14.09 -10.91
C ASP A 244 4.06 12.77 -10.89
N TYR A 245 5.38 12.84 -10.69
CA TYR A 245 6.23 11.67 -10.50
C TYR A 245 7.05 11.76 -9.23
N THR A 246 7.38 10.58 -8.71
CA THR A 246 8.32 10.35 -7.63
C THR A 246 9.21 9.17 -7.96
N LEU A 247 10.52 9.41 -7.91
CA LEU A 247 11.56 8.39 -7.99
C LEU A 247 12.04 8.06 -6.58
N LEU A 248 11.93 6.79 -6.23
CA LEU A 248 12.40 6.21 -4.98
C LEU A 248 13.57 5.27 -5.26
N GLN A 249 14.37 4.98 -4.23
CA GLN A 249 15.37 3.92 -4.27
C GLN A 249 15.23 3.01 -3.04
N LEU A 250 15.17 1.71 -3.31
CA LEU A 250 15.07 0.67 -2.29
C LEU A 250 16.45 0.31 -1.76
N SER A 251 16.53 -0.01 -0.46
CA SER A 251 17.77 -0.48 0.17
C SER A 251 18.25 -1.79 -0.45
N ARG A 252 19.54 -2.11 -0.32
CA ARG A 252 20.07 -3.36 -0.89
C ARG A 252 19.35 -4.60 -0.34
N ALA A 253 19.08 -4.62 0.95
CA ALA A 253 18.32 -5.72 1.57
C ALA A 253 16.92 -5.87 0.96
N ASN A 254 16.21 -4.77 0.69
CA ASN A 254 14.91 -4.81 0.02
C ASN A 254 15.04 -5.25 -1.45
N GLN A 255 16.12 -4.86 -2.15
CA GLN A 255 16.38 -5.30 -3.53
C GLN A 255 16.56 -6.81 -3.63
N ASP A 256 17.31 -7.42 -2.70
CA ASP A 256 17.54 -8.86 -2.71
C ASP A 256 16.22 -9.64 -2.57
N LEU A 257 15.28 -9.14 -1.75
CA LEU A 257 13.94 -9.72 -1.54
C LEU A 257 13.02 -9.65 -2.77
N ILE A 258 13.22 -8.69 -3.68
CA ILE A 258 12.32 -8.45 -4.82
C ILE A 258 12.97 -8.70 -6.18
N SER A 259 14.23 -9.10 -6.20
CA SER A 259 15.03 -9.26 -7.44
C SER A 259 14.35 -10.16 -8.48
N PHE A 260 13.60 -11.17 -8.05
CA PHE A 260 12.89 -12.11 -8.92
C PHE A 260 11.66 -11.51 -9.63
N PHE A 261 11.16 -10.34 -9.20
CA PHE A 261 10.09 -9.61 -9.88
C PHE A 261 10.56 -8.85 -11.13
N GLY A 262 11.88 -8.73 -11.33
CA GLY A 262 12.47 -8.02 -12.46
C GLY A 262 12.22 -6.51 -12.42
N TYR A 263 12.34 -5.85 -13.57
CA TYR A 263 12.16 -4.41 -13.70
C TYR A 263 11.76 -4.05 -15.13
N VAL A 264 11.18 -2.86 -15.31
CA VAL A 264 10.99 -2.25 -16.62
C VAL A 264 12.08 -1.24 -16.91
N SER A 265 12.26 -0.90 -18.20
CA SER A 265 13.21 0.10 -18.66
C SER A 265 12.49 1.20 -19.42
N LEU A 266 12.99 2.42 -19.32
CA LEU A 266 12.54 3.51 -20.17
C LEU A 266 13.08 3.30 -21.59
N ARG A 267 12.23 3.48 -22.59
CA ARG A 267 12.67 3.54 -23.99
C ARG A 267 13.27 4.91 -24.29
N LYS A 268 14.24 4.97 -25.20
CA LYS A 268 14.87 6.22 -25.64
C LYS A 268 14.01 7.01 -26.65
N SER A 269 13.18 6.31 -27.42
CA SER A 269 12.36 6.94 -28.47
C SER A 269 11.11 7.61 -27.89
N PRO A 270 10.66 8.73 -28.49
CA PRO A 270 9.39 9.33 -28.13
C PRO A 270 8.20 8.39 -28.42
N PRO A 271 7.04 8.60 -27.76
CA PRO A 271 5.82 7.92 -28.12
C PRO A 271 5.44 8.17 -29.57
N LYS A 272 4.89 7.14 -30.23
CA LYS A 272 4.33 7.24 -31.58
C LYS A 272 2.81 7.28 -31.47
N LEU A 273 2.19 8.19 -32.21
CA LEU A 273 0.74 8.26 -32.27
C LEU A 273 0.17 6.90 -32.74
N HIS A 274 -0.91 6.44 -32.10
CA HIS A 274 -1.55 5.14 -32.33
C HIS A 274 -0.70 3.90 -32.00
N GLU A 275 0.41 4.03 -31.28
CA GLU A 275 1.11 2.85 -30.79
C GLU A 275 0.25 2.13 -29.73
N PRO A 276 0.20 0.78 -29.76
CA PRO A 276 -0.47 0.03 -28.71
C PRO A 276 0.32 0.15 -27.40
N ILE A 277 -0.41 0.41 -26.31
CA ILE A 277 0.12 0.41 -24.95
C ILE A 277 -0.65 -0.60 -24.10
N TYR A 278 -0.03 -1.03 -23.01
CA TYR A 278 -0.71 -1.75 -21.95
C TYR A 278 -0.50 -0.97 -20.65
N VAL A 279 -1.53 -0.95 -19.81
CA VAL A 279 -1.48 -0.37 -18.47
C VAL A 279 -1.80 -1.50 -17.51
N VAL A 280 -0.88 -1.77 -16.59
CA VAL A 280 -1.12 -2.67 -15.47
C VAL A 280 -1.05 -1.83 -14.22
N HIS A 281 -2.06 -1.94 -13.37
CA HIS A 281 -2.16 -1.20 -12.12
C HIS A 281 -3.00 -1.99 -11.11
N HIS A 282 -2.99 -1.50 -9.88
CA HIS A 282 -3.89 -1.93 -8.81
C HIS A 282 -5.00 -0.88 -8.69
N PRO A 283 -6.19 -1.12 -9.27
CA PRO A 283 -7.34 -0.24 -9.06
C PRO A 283 -7.84 -0.33 -7.62
N ASP A 284 -8.49 0.75 -7.18
CA ASP A 284 -9.23 0.83 -5.92
C ASP A 284 -10.51 -0.06 -5.90
#